data_AF-A0A0G0K3I5-F1
#
_entry.id   AF-A0A0G0K3I5-F1
#
_cell.length_a   1.000
_cell.length_b   1.000
_cell.length_c   1.000
_cell.angle_alpha   90.00
_cell.angle_beta   90.00
_cell.angle_gamma   90.00
#
_symmetry.space_group_name_H-M   'P 1'
#
loop_
_entity.id
_entity.type
_entity.pdbx_description
1 polymer ?
#
loop_
_entity_poly.entity_id
_entity_poly.type
_entity_poly.pdbx_seq_one_letter_code
_entity_poly.pdbx_strand_id
1 'polypeptide(L)'
;MEIKLGKNKSFYILSKISMLDIALSMKHLGVMLRSGMGFEESVKVLSEQTPDQRIKNAYVDILKKMQSGKNLADSMKEHRDIFSDIIISIIDVGEESG
;
A
#
# COMPACT_ATOMS: atom_id res chain seq x y z
N MET A 1 30.79 -22.39 33.82
CA MET A 1 31.02 -22.46 32.36
C MET A 1 29.65 -22.53 31.70
N GLU A 2 29.07 -21.39 31.36
CA GLU A 2 27.86 -21.33 30.52
C GLU A 2 28.26 -20.64 29.22
N ILE A 3 28.26 -21.41 28.13
CA ILE A 3 28.52 -20.90 26.79
C ILE A 3 27.18 -20.37 26.27
N LYS A 4 26.99 -19.05 26.25
CA LYS A 4 25.92 -18.42 25.47
C LYS A 4 26.22 -18.62 23.99
N LEU A 5 25.53 -19.56 23.35
CA LEU A 5 25.56 -19.73 21.89
C LEU A 5 24.78 -18.56 21.24
N GLY A 6 25.51 -17.51 20.87
CA GLY A 6 25.08 -16.65 19.76
C GLY A 6 25.37 -17.35 18.44
N LYS A 7 24.34 -17.64 17.63
CA LYS A 7 24.46 -17.89 16.18
C LYS A 7 23.21 -17.44 15.41
N ASN A 8 23.37 -16.31 14.73
CA ASN A 8 22.64 -15.88 13.54
C ASN A 8 22.42 -17.02 12.53
N LYS A 9 21.16 -17.31 12.17
CA LYS A 9 20.68 -17.82 10.85
C LYS A 9 19.14 -17.60 10.82
N SER A 10 18.60 -16.55 10.21
CA SER A 10 18.27 -16.55 8.78
C SER A 10 18.08 -15.12 8.26
N PHE A 11 19.02 -14.68 7.44
CA PHE A 11 19.02 -13.42 6.69
C PHE A 11 18.40 -13.61 5.28
N TYR A 12 17.46 -14.54 5.09
CA TYR A 12 17.03 -14.95 3.75
C TYR A 12 15.52 -15.20 3.63
N ILE A 13 14.64 -14.23 3.88
CA ILE A 13 13.37 -14.12 3.12
C ILE A 13 12.93 -12.64 3.10
N LEU A 14 13.44 -11.85 2.14
CA LEU A 14 12.65 -10.72 1.64
C LEU A 14 11.47 -11.36 0.90
N SER A 15 10.38 -11.65 1.61
CA SER A 15 9.20 -12.25 0.99
C SER A 15 8.67 -11.27 -0.05
N LYS A 16 8.59 -11.74 -1.30
CA LYS A 16 7.97 -11.00 -2.40
C LYS A 16 6.54 -10.65 -1.97
N ILE A 17 6.14 -9.40 -2.16
CA ILE A 17 4.76 -8.97 -1.89
C ILE A 17 3.82 -9.80 -2.77
N SER A 18 2.76 -10.32 -2.19
CA SER A 18 1.76 -11.11 -2.89
C SER A 18 1.01 -10.23 -3.89
N MET A 19 1.01 -10.64 -5.17
CA MET A 19 0.19 -9.96 -6.19
C MET A 19 -1.31 -10.05 -5.86
N LEU A 20 -1.74 -11.12 -5.17
CA LEU A 20 -3.12 -11.27 -4.74
C LEU A 20 -3.48 -10.21 -3.70
N ASP A 21 -2.60 -9.93 -2.73
CA ASP A 21 -2.88 -8.93 -1.69
C ASP A 21 -2.96 -7.51 -2.26
N ILE A 22 -2.09 -7.19 -3.23
CA ILE A 22 -2.18 -5.94 -3.99
C ILE A 22 -3.53 -5.87 -4.72
N ALA A 23 -3.89 -6.90 -5.47
CA ALA A 23 -5.14 -6.94 -6.23
C ALA A 23 -6.39 -6.84 -5.33
N LEU A 24 -6.39 -7.49 -4.17
CA LEU A 24 -7.46 -7.39 -3.19
C LEU A 24 -7.56 -5.98 -2.61
N SER A 25 -6.43 -5.34 -2.29
CA SER A 25 -6.43 -3.94 -1.81
C SER A 25 -7.00 -2.96 -2.85
N MET A 26 -6.67 -3.14 -4.14
CA MET A 26 -7.23 -2.36 -5.25
C MET A 26 -8.74 -2.61 -5.42
N LYS A 27 -9.17 -3.87 -5.28
CA LYS A 27 -10.59 -4.21 -5.32
C LYS A 27 -11.36 -3.54 -4.18
N HIS A 28 -10.82 -3.56 -2.96
CA HIS A 28 -11.41 -2.89 -1.80
C HIS A 28 -11.51 -1.38 -2.01
N LEU A 29 -10.43 -0.74 -2.49
CA LEU A 29 -10.45 0.67 -2.87
C LEU A 29 -11.61 0.96 -3.82
N GLY A 30 -11.72 0.21 -4.93
CA GLY A 30 -12.79 0.40 -5.90
C GLY A 30 -14.19 0.15 -5.34
N VAL A 31 -14.38 -0.80 -4.42
CA VAL A 31 -15.68 -1.01 -3.75
C VAL A 31 -16.07 0.21 -2.92
N MET A 32 -15.14 0.74 -2.13
CA MET A 32 -15.37 1.92 -1.29
C MET A 32 -15.68 3.15 -2.13
N LEU A 33 -14.88 3.43 -3.16
CA LEU A 33 -15.11 4.55 -4.07
C LEU A 33 -16.48 4.45 -4.77
N ARG A 34 -16.86 3.26 -5.27
CA ARG A 34 -18.20 3.02 -5.86
C ARG A 34 -19.36 3.20 -4.87
N SER A 35 -19.09 3.07 -3.57
CA SER A 35 -20.08 3.32 -2.52
C SER A 35 -20.22 4.80 -2.15
N GLY A 36 -19.45 5.68 -2.80
CA GLY A 36 -19.43 7.12 -2.53
C GLY A 36 -18.46 7.54 -1.42
N MET A 37 -17.64 6.62 -0.92
CA MET A 37 -16.55 6.97 0.01
C MET A 37 -15.47 7.75 -0.75
N GLY A 38 -14.97 8.84 -0.16
CA GLY A 38 -13.88 9.61 -0.75
C GLY A 38 -12.55 8.86 -0.75
N PHE A 39 -11.57 9.34 -1.53
CA PHE A 39 -10.24 8.73 -1.64
C PHE A 39 -9.50 8.68 -0.29
N GLU A 40 -9.45 9.78 0.45
CA GLU A 40 -8.71 9.83 1.72
C GLU A 40 -9.27 8.82 2.74
N GLU A 41 -10.59 8.77 2.91
CA GLU A 41 -11.23 7.81 3.82
C GLU A 41 -11.03 6.36 3.35
N SER A 42 -11.12 6.11 2.04
CA SER A 42 -10.87 4.79 1.47
C SER A 42 -9.43 4.32 1.73
N VAL A 43 -8.45 5.21 1.56
CA VAL A 43 -7.04 4.92 1.84
C VAL A 43 -6.80 4.74 3.33
N LYS A 44 -7.47 5.52 4.19
CA LYS A 44 -7.43 5.33 5.65
C LYS A 44 -7.91 3.93 6.04
N VAL A 45 -9.03 3.46 5.50
CA VAL A 45 -9.51 2.08 5.72
C VAL A 45 -8.47 1.04 5.28
N LEU A 46 -7.86 1.21 4.09
CA LEU A 46 -6.80 0.31 3.63
C LEU A 46 -5.56 0.32 4.53
N SER A 47 -5.19 1.48 5.07
CA SER A 47 -4.08 1.64 6.01
C SER A 47 -4.32 0.94 7.35
N GLU A 48 -5.59 0.67 7.70
CA GLU A 48 -5.97 -0.01 8.94
C GLU A 48 -6.14 -1.52 8.72
N GLN A 49 -6.77 -1.90 7.60
CA GLN A 49 -7.33 -3.24 7.37
C GLN A 49 -6.55 -4.12 6.39
N THR A 50 -5.54 -3.60 5.69
CA THR A 50 -4.72 -4.44 4.79
C THR A 50 -3.91 -5.47 5.58
N PRO A 51 -4.00 -6.78 5.28
CA PRO A 51 -3.30 -7.83 6.03
C PRO A 51 -1.77 -7.80 5.88
N ASP A 52 -1.28 -7.53 4.67
CA ASP A 52 0.16 -7.44 4.42
C ASP A 52 0.74 -6.16 5.03
N GLN A 53 1.71 -6.32 5.92
CA GLN A 53 2.28 -5.20 6.69
C GLN A 53 3.04 -4.20 5.81
N ARG A 54 3.65 -4.64 4.69
CA ARG A 54 4.37 -3.73 3.78
C ARG A 54 3.38 -2.87 3.00
N ILE A 55 2.33 -3.48 2.46
CA ILE A 55 1.25 -2.76 1.77
C ILE A 55 0.56 -1.80 2.75
N LYS A 56 0.27 -2.25 3.97
CA LYS A 56 -0.32 -1.43 5.04
C LYS A 56 0.53 -0.19 5.32
N ASN A 57 1.85 -0.35 5.51
CA ASN A 57 2.76 0.77 5.77
C ASN A 57 2.82 1.75 4.59
N ALA A 58 2.74 1.26 3.35
CA ALA A 58 2.65 2.14 2.19
C ALA A 58 1.36 2.96 2.20
N TYR A 59 0.20 2.36 2.52
CA TYR A 59 -1.04 3.15 2.66
C TYR A 59 -0.99 4.17 3.79
N VAL A 60 -0.32 3.87 4.91
CA VAL A 60 -0.10 4.86 5.99
C VAL A 60 0.70 6.06 5.49
N ASP A 61 1.76 5.84 4.72
CA ASP A 61 2.58 6.91 4.15
C ASP A 61 1.85 7.69 3.06
N ILE A 62 1.14 6.99 2.18
CA ILE A 62 0.25 7.58 1.15
C ILE A 62 -0.80 8.48 1.81
N LEU A 63 -1.47 8.01 2.87
CA LEU A 63 -2.47 8.80 3.59
C LEU A 63 -1.89 10.11 4.12
N LYS A 64 -0.70 10.06 4.74
CA LYS A 64 -0.02 11.26 5.25
C LYS A 64 0.29 12.26 4.13
N LYS A 65 0.71 11.77 2.96
CA LYS A 65 1.00 12.61 1.79
C LYS A 65 -0.27 13.24 1.23
N MET A 66 -1.35 12.48 1.16
CA MET A 66 -2.66 12.99 0.76
C MET A 66 -3.14 14.10 1.70
N GLN A 67 -2.99 13.89 3.00
CA GLN A 67 -3.30 14.90 4.02
C GLN A 67 -2.42 16.15 3.92
N SER A 68 -1.23 16.04 3.33
CA SER A 68 -0.36 17.19 3.01
C SER A 68 -0.66 17.87 1.68
N GLY A 69 -1.68 17.40 0.94
CA GLY A 69 -2.14 17.97 -0.32
C GLY A 69 -1.58 17.30 -1.59
N LYS A 70 -0.86 16.18 -1.48
CA LYS A 70 -0.52 15.37 -2.67
C LYS A 70 -1.75 14.59 -3.14
N ASN A 71 -1.87 14.35 -4.44
CA ASN A 71 -2.90 13.45 -4.95
C ASN A 71 -2.52 11.97 -4.68
N LEU A 72 -3.46 11.05 -4.89
CA LEU A 72 -3.26 9.62 -4.64
C LEU A 72 -2.19 9.04 -5.56
N ALA A 73 -2.27 9.32 -6.87
CA ALA A 73 -1.34 8.76 -7.85
C ALA A 73 0.11 9.15 -7.56
N ASP A 74 0.39 10.43 -7.27
CA ASP A 74 1.70 10.95 -6.91
C ASP A 74 2.22 10.36 -5.61
N SER A 75 1.34 10.14 -4.64
CA SER A 75 1.69 9.50 -3.38
C SER A 75 2.10 8.03 -3.61
N MET A 76 1.41 7.31 -4.51
CA MET A 76 1.74 5.92 -4.88
C MET A 76 3.04 5.79 -5.67
N LYS A 77 3.47 6.83 -6.41
CA LYS A 77 4.76 6.85 -7.16
C LYS A 77 5.99 6.66 -6.26
N GLU A 78 5.88 6.91 -4.97
CA GLU A 78 6.94 6.70 -3.98
C GLU A 78 7.02 5.24 -3.48
N HIS A 79 6.08 4.37 -3.88
CA HIS A 79 5.99 2.95 -3.50
C HIS A 79 5.96 2.01 -4.71
N ARG A 80 6.80 2.28 -5.73
CA ARG A 80 6.89 1.48 -6.97
C ARG A 80 7.39 0.05 -6.76
N ASP A 81 7.98 -0.25 -5.61
CA ASP A 81 8.31 -1.62 -5.22
C ASP A 81 7.06 -2.46 -4.87
N ILE A 82 5.91 -1.80 -4.68
CA ILE A 82 4.62 -2.40 -4.36
C ILE A 82 3.62 -2.21 -5.51
N PHE A 83 3.45 -0.97 -5.97
CA PHE A 83 2.48 -0.63 -7.00
C PHE A 83 3.17 -0.45 -8.35
N SER A 84 2.84 -1.31 -9.31
CA SER A 84 3.38 -1.22 -10.67
C SER A 84 2.98 0.10 -11.35
N ASP A 85 3.78 0.53 -12.33
CA ASP A 85 3.53 1.74 -13.12
C ASP A 85 2.16 1.73 -13.81
N ILE A 86 1.66 0.55 -14.20
CA ILE A 86 0.32 0.38 -14.79
C ILE A 86 -0.77 0.72 -13.76
N ILE A 87 -0.64 0.24 -12.52
CA ILE A 87 -1.59 0.56 -11.44
C ILE A 87 -1.61 2.07 -11.21
N ILE A 88 -0.42 2.67 -11.06
CA ILE A 88 -0.29 4.11 -10.82
C ILE A 88 -0.95 4.90 -11.95
N SER A 89 -0.68 4.53 -13.21
CA SER A 89 -1.25 5.23 -14.38
C SER A 89 -2.77 5.15 -14.45
N ILE A 90 -3.35 3.99 -14.09
CA ILE A 90 -4.82 3.83 -14.04
C ILE A 90 -5.42 4.71 -12.96
N ILE A 91 -4.78 4.79 -11.79
CA ILE A 91 -5.23 5.63 -10.69
C ILE A 91 -5.12 7.12 -11.06
N ASP A 92 -4.03 7.54 -11.71
CA ASP A 92 -3.81 8.91 -12.18
C ASP A 92 -4.96 9.36 -13.11
N VAL A 93 -5.26 8.55 -14.13
CA VAL A 93 -6.36 8.81 -15.07
C VAL A 93 -7.71 8.85 -14.36
N GLY A 94 -7.96 7.94 -13.42
CA GLY A 94 -9.22 7.89 -12.67
C GLY A 94 -9.38 9.05 -11.68
N GLU A 95 -8.29 9.54 -11.10
CA GLU A 95 -8.28 10.68 -10.20
C GLU A 95 -8.50 12.00 -10.98
N GLU A 96 -7.92 12.12 -12.18
CA GLU A 96 -8.14 13.26 -13.07
C GLU A 96 -9.56 13.31 -13.66
N SER A 97 -10.18 12.16 -13.95
CA SER A 97 -11.51 12.11 -14.57
C SER A 97 -12.66 12.39 -13.61
N GLY A 98 -12.42 12.22 -12.30
CA GLY A 98 -13.48 12.08 -11.29
C GLY A 98 -14.24 10.75 -11.42
#